data_AF-A0A831KHU5-F1
#
_entry.id   AF-A0A831KHU5-F1
#
_cell.length_a   1.000
_cell.length_b   1.000
_cell.length_c   1.000
_cell.angle_alpha   90.00
_cell.angle_beta   90.00
_cell.angle_gamma   90.00
#
_symmetry.space_group_name_H-M   'P 1'
#
loop_
_entity.id
_entity.type
_entity.pdbx_description
1 polymer ?
#
loop_
_entity_poly.entity_id
_entity_poly.type
_entity_poly.pdbx_seq_one_letter_code
_entity_poly.pdbx_strand_id
1 'polypeptide(L)'
;MGTPLIPGVIASCTSALRATSGPGRRTMKAGRSAGFTLVEMVLSLAILAVAIPVLASLFAGGLRQPQWAREQTRALFLAQGLMEEIVTHKWDEAATPPGHTNVPSAIGLDAGEAAGDRSTWDDIDDYDGLTDNPMHDAVGTTLTGFAGFWSQTRVDYVASDQAAPDFETALGKGAGTDFKLINVTVNWPDGNVSLTAVRGNF
;
A
#
# COMPACT_ATOMS: atom_id res chain seq x y z
N MET A 1 -11.24 -10.76 73.56
CA MET A 1 -10.19 -10.25 72.64
C MET A 1 -10.84 -10.03 71.30
N GLY A 2 -10.87 -8.85 70.70
CA GLY A 2 -10.39 -7.54 71.14
C GLY A 2 -10.55 -6.55 69.98
N THR A 3 -11.66 -5.80 69.96
CA THR A 3 -11.85 -4.67 69.03
C THR A 3 -10.95 -3.50 69.46
N PRO A 4 -10.42 -2.75 68.49
CA PRO A 4 -11.04 -1.46 68.13
C PRO A 4 -11.21 -1.32 66.61
N LEU A 5 -12.23 -0.65 66.05
CA LEU A 5 -12.74 0.70 66.28
C LEU A 5 -11.71 1.81 66.02
N ILE A 6 -11.60 2.25 64.76
CA ILE A 6 -11.09 3.59 64.42
C ILE A 6 -12.20 4.31 63.63
N PRO A 7 -12.69 5.48 64.09
CA PRO A 7 -13.88 6.14 63.53
C PRO A 7 -13.58 7.37 62.67
N GLY A 8 -14.51 7.68 61.76
CA GLY A 8 -14.70 9.02 61.20
C GLY A 8 -13.61 9.52 60.23
N VAL A 9 -13.68 10.76 59.74
CA VAL A 9 -14.62 11.84 60.08
C VAL A 9 -15.07 12.57 58.81
N ILE A 10 -16.34 12.99 58.79
CA ILE A 10 -16.91 13.89 57.78
C ILE A 10 -16.14 15.22 57.81
N ALA A 11 -15.41 15.54 56.75
CA ALA A 11 -14.71 16.82 56.62
C ALA A 11 -15.72 17.96 56.40
N SER A 12 -16.31 18.43 57.51
CA SER A 12 -17.03 19.70 57.58
C SER A 12 -16.18 20.81 56.95
N CYS A 13 -16.70 21.43 55.89
CA CYS A 13 -16.06 22.59 55.27
C CYS A 13 -16.27 23.81 56.18
N THR A 14 -15.48 23.90 57.24
CA THR A 14 -15.59 24.94 58.27
C THR A 14 -15.23 26.30 57.69
N SER A 15 -16.25 27.15 57.54
CA SER A 15 -16.12 28.54 57.09
C SER A 15 -15.26 29.36 58.04
N ALA A 16 -13.99 29.56 57.68
CA ALA A 16 -13.10 30.51 58.33
C ALA A 16 -13.33 31.92 57.77
N LEU A 17 -14.34 32.62 58.29
CA LEU A 17 -14.59 34.02 57.97
C LEU A 17 -13.46 34.90 58.54
N ARG A 18 -12.58 35.43 57.68
CA ARG A 18 -11.64 36.49 58.06
C ARG A 18 -11.60 37.63 57.05
N ALA A 19 -12.31 38.70 57.38
CA ALA A 19 -12.09 40.03 56.83
C ALA A 19 -10.74 40.59 57.35
N THR A 20 -10.04 41.55 56.76
CA THR A 20 -10.33 42.49 55.66
C THR A 20 -9.04 42.78 54.86
N SER A 21 -9.15 43.00 53.56
CA SER A 21 -8.41 44.06 52.86
C SER A 21 -9.19 44.45 51.61
N GLY A 22 -9.35 45.75 51.35
CA GLY A 22 -10.26 46.23 50.32
C GLY A 22 -9.83 45.81 48.90
N PRO A 23 -10.77 45.73 47.94
CA PRO A 23 -10.42 45.42 46.56
C PRO A 23 -9.56 46.56 46.00
N GLY A 24 -8.25 46.33 45.97
CA GLY A 24 -7.30 47.13 45.22
C GLY A 24 -7.69 47.05 43.75
N ARG A 25 -8.45 48.06 43.30
CA ARG A 25 -9.05 48.15 41.97
C ARG A 25 -7.95 48.24 40.92
N ARG A 26 -7.40 47.08 40.54
CA ARG A 26 -6.58 46.91 39.34
C ARG A 26 -7.43 47.31 38.16
N THR A 27 -7.26 48.57 37.75
CA THR A 27 -7.78 49.08 36.50
C THR A 27 -7.09 48.32 35.38
N MET A 28 -7.71 47.23 34.92
CA MET A 28 -7.41 46.74 33.59
C MET A 28 -7.65 47.91 32.66
N LYS A 29 -6.56 48.44 32.07
CA LYS A 29 -6.66 49.26 30.88
C LYS A 29 -7.28 48.35 29.84
N ALA A 30 -8.60 48.44 29.68
CA ALA A 30 -9.27 47.92 28.51
C ALA A 30 -8.57 48.59 27.32
N GLY A 31 -7.74 47.83 26.61
CA GLY A 31 -7.21 48.27 25.33
C GLY A 31 -8.42 48.66 24.49
N ARG A 32 -8.43 49.89 23.97
CA ARG A 32 -9.51 50.36 23.12
C ARG A 32 -9.60 49.39 21.94
N SER A 33 -10.64 48.57 21.91
CA SER A 33 -10.96 47.70 20.78
C SER A 33 -11.20 48.60 19.57
N ALA A 34 -10.17 48.80 18.75
CA ALA A 34 -10.29 49.52 17.51
C ALA A 34 -11.17 48.69 16.58
N GLY A 35 -12.31 49.24 16.18
CA GLY A 35 -13.14 48.64 15.14
C GLY A 35 -12.48 48.82 13.77
N PHE A 36 -12.75 47.90 12.87
CA PHE A 36 -12.31 47.97 11.47
C PHE A 36 -12.95 49.16 10.76
N THR A 37 -12.22 49.77 9.84
CA THR A 37 -12.76 50.86 9.01
C THR A 37 -13.52 50.31 7.80
N LEU A 38 -14.48 51.07 7.25
CA LEU A 38 -15.18 50.69 6.02
C LEU A 38 -14.20 50.51 4.84
N VAL A 39 -13.19 51.38 4.74
CA VAL A 39 -12.15 51.33 3.70
C VAL A 39 -11.33 50.05 3.79
N GLU A 40 -10.97 49.63 5.00
CA GLU A 40 -10.24 48.38 5.27
C GLU A 40 -11.04 47.13 4.89
N MET A 41 -12.35 47.11 5.15
CA MET A 41 -13.24 46.05 4.68
C MET A 41 -13.35 46.00 3.15
N VAL A 42 -13.50 47.16 2.49
CA VAL A 42 -13.54 47.24 1.01
C VAL A 42 -12.23 46.77 0.38
N LEU A 43 -11.08 47.19 0.94
CA LEU A 43 -9.77 46.76 0.46
C LEU A 43 -9.54 45.25 0.68
N SER A 44 -9.93 44.73 1.84
CA SER A 44 -9.82 43.30 2.17
C SER A 44 -10.66 42.44 1.21
N LEU A 45 -11.90 42.84 0.92
CA LEU A 45 -12.77 42.14 -0.03
C LEU A 45 -12.22 42.22 -1.47
N ALA A 46 -11.64 43.35 -1.87
CA ALA A 46 -11.00 43.49 -3.18
C ALA A 46 -9.80 42.54 -3.34
N ILE A 47 -8.98 42.38 -2.31
CA ILE A 47 -7.86 41.43 -2.30
C ILE A 47 -8.37 39.98 -2.35
N LEU A 48 -9.38 39.64 -1.53
CA LEU A 48 -9.98 38.30 -1.51
C LEU A 48 -10.60 37.91 -2.86
N ALA A 49 -11.24 38.86 -3.56
CA ALA A 49 -11.84 38.61 -4.87
C ALA A 49 -10.82 38.15 -5.93
N VAL A 50 -9.56 38.61 -5.84
CA VAL A 50 -8.47 38.18 -6.74
C VAL A 50 -7.74 36.94 -6.20
N ALA A 51 -7.61 36.80 -4.88
CA ALA A 51 -6.91 35.67 -4.26
C ALA A 51 -7.67 34.33 -4.36
N ILE A 52 -8.99 34.35 -4.17
CA ILE A 52 -9.80 33.12 -4.14
C ILE A 52 -9.73 32.31 -5.45
N PRO A 53 -9.87 32.90 -6.66
CA PRO A 53 -9.74 32.15 -7.91
C PRO A 53 -8.37 31.47 -8.10
N VAL A 54 -7.28 32.13 -7.67
CA VAL A 54 -5.91 31.58 -7.74
C VAL A 54 -5.74 30.39 -6.80
N LEU A 55 -6.26 30.49 -5.58
CA LEU A 55 -6.22 29.37 -4.63
C LEU A 55 -7.13 28.21 -5.08
N ALA A 56 -8.31 28.51 -5.61
CA ALA A 56 -9.25 27.51 -6.11
C ALA A 56 -8.68 26.68 -7.27
N SER A 57 -7.95 27.31 -8.21
CA SER A 57 -7.30 26.59 -9.32
C SER A 57 -6.20 25.63 -8.83
N LEU A 58 -5.45 26.01 -7.80
CA LEU A 58 -4.43 25.16 -7.17
C LEU A 58 -5.07 23.93 -6.50
N PHE A 59 -6.18 24.11 -5.76
CA PHE A 59 -6.89 22.99 -5.14
C PHE A 59 -7.53 22.05 -6.18
N ALA A 60 -8.08 22.58 -7.28
CA ALA A 60 -8.71 21.77 -8.32
C ALA A 60 -7.75 20.75 -8.96
N GLY A 61 -6.47 21.11 -9.15
CA GLY A 61 -5.45 20.18 -9.65
C GLY A 61 -5.10 19.07 -8.66
N GLY A 62 -5.13 19.36 -7.35
CA GLY A 62 -4.75 18.40 -6.30
C GLY A 62 -5.72 17.21 -6.14
N LEU A 63 -6.98 17.35 -6.55
CA LEU A 63 -8.02 16.34 -6.30
C LEU A 63 -7.84 15.01 -7.04
N ARG A 64 -7.00 14.96 -8.10
CA ARG A 64 -6.72 13.72 -8.86
C ARG A 64 -5.68 12.82 -8.19
N GLN A 65 -4.74 13.39 -7.44
CA GLN A 65 -3.64 12.65 -6.82
C GLN A 65 -4.11 11.57 -5.82
N PRO A 66 -5.12 11.80 -4.96
CA PRO A 66 -5.66 10.77 -4.08
C PRO A 66 -6.36 9.62 -4.80
N GLN A 67 -6.88 9.83 -6.02
CA GLN A 67 -7.47 8.75 -6.81
C GLN A 67 -6.37 7.87 -7.38
N TRP A 68 -5.38 8.46 -8.05
CA TRP A 68 -4.18 7.76 -8.53
C TRP A 68 -3.53 6.90 -7.45
N ALA A 69 -3.25 7.48 -6.27
CA ALA A 69 -2.57 6.77 -5.19
C ALA A 69 -3.39 5.57 -4.67
N ARG A 70 -4.73 5.61 -4.74
CA ARG A 70 -5.60 4.49 -4.37
C ARG A 70 -5.54 3.36 -5.39
N GLU A 71 -5.61 3.68 -6.68
CA GLU A 71 -5.52 2.67 -7.74
C GLU A 71 -4.12 2.04 -7.80
N GLN A 72 -3.05 2.82 -7.60
CA GLN A 72 -1.68 2.30 -7.47
C GLN A 72 -1.54 1.36 -6.26
N THR A 73 -2.14 1.70 -5.11
CA THR A 73 -2.15 0.83 -3.92
C THR A 73 -2.92 -0.47 -4.18
N ARG A 74 -4.04 -0.42 -4.91
CA ARG A 74 -4.81 -1.60 -5.31
C ARG A 74 -4.02 -2.49 -6.28
N ALA A 75 -3.38 -1.89 -7.29
CA ALA A 75 -2.53 -2.61 -8.22
C ALA A 75 -1.38 -3.33 -7.51
N LEU A 76 -0.79 -2.68 -6.49
CA LEU A 76 0.26 -3.28 -5.67
C LEU A 76 -0.24 -4.51 -4.91
N PHE A 77 -1.41 -4.45 -4.26
CA PHE A 77 -1.98 -5.62 -3.57
C PHE A 77 -2.33 -6.77 -4.52
N LEU A 78 -2.82 -6.47 -5.74
CA LEU A 78 -3.04 -7.49 -6.77
C LEU A 78 -1.71 -8.14 -7.22
N ALA A 79 -0.68 -7.34 -7.45
CA ALA A 79 0.65 -7.84 -7.82
C ALA A 79 1.28 -8.67 -6.71
N GLN A 80 1.08 -8.28 -5.44
CA GLN A 80 1.54 -9.04 -4.28
C GLN A 80 0.82 -10.39 -4.16
N GLY A 81 -0.52 -10.41 -4.27
CA GLY A 81 -1.29 -11.65 -4.20
C GLY A 81 -0.90 -12.66 -5.29
N LEU A 82 -0.76 -12.18 -6.54
CA LEU A 82 -0.31 -13.03 -7.66
C LEU A 82 1.16 -13.46 -7.51
N MET A 83 2.03 -12.63 -6.93
CA MET A 83 3.42 -13.03 -6.63
C MET A 83 3.47 -14.08 -5.51
N GLU A 84 2.64 -13.95 -4.47
CA GLU A 84 2.54 -14.93 -3.37
C GLU A 84 1.98 -16.26 -3.89
N GLU A 85 0.98 -16.25 -4.77
CA GLU A 85 0.49 -17.40 -5.53
C GLU A 85 1.64 -18.10 -6.26
N ILE A 86 2.30 -17.42 -7.21
CA ILE A 86 3.41 -18.00 -8.00
C ILE A 86 4.51 -18.57 -7.11
N VAL A 87 5.01 -17.81 -6.13
CA VAL A 87 6.15 -18.22 -5.28
C VAL A 87 5.85 -19.42 -4.37
N THR A 88 4.57 -19.78 -4.16
CA THR A 88 4.18 -20.97 -3.39
C THR A 88 4.10 -22.27 -4.20
N HIS A 89 4.16 -22.20 -5.54
CA HIS A 89 4.15 -23.38 -6.41
C HIS A 89 5.51 -24.11 -6.43
N LYS A 90 5.56 -25.29 -7.07
CA LYS A 90 6.83 -26.01 -7.28
C LYS A 90 7.80 -25.15 -8.09
N TRP A 91 9.11 -25.40 -7.94
CA TRP A 91 10.10 -24.64 -8.71
C TRP A 91 10.11 -25.00 -10.21
N ASP A 92 9.71 -26.22 -10.55
CA ASP A 92 9.75 -26.89 -11.86
C ASP A 92 8.94 -28.19 -11.72
N GLU A 93 8.26 -28.67 -12.76
CA GLU A 93 7.53 -29.95 -12.79
C GLU A 93 8.39 -31.13 -12.29
N ALA A 94 9.68 -31.16 -12.61
CA ALA A 94 10.60 -32.21 -12.15
C ALA A 94 10.95 -32.13 -10.64
N ALA A 95 10.56 -31.06 -9.92
CA ALA A 95 10.92 -30.85 -8.52
C ALA A 95 10.08 -31.72 -7.57
N THR A 96 10.73 -32.72 -6.96
CA THR A 96 10.09 -33.54 -5.91
C THR A 96 10.07 -32.77 -4.58
N PRO A 97 8.90 -32.58 -3.91
CA PRO A 97 8.80 -31.82 -2.66
C PRO A 97 9.85 -32.22 -1.61
N PRO A 98 10.53 -31.23 -0.97
CA PRO A 98 9.93 -29.95 -0.56
C PRO A 98 10.31 -28.63 -1.29
N GLY A 99 11.15 -28.53 -2.35
CA GLY A 99 11.76 -29.53 -3.22
C GLY A 99 12.73 -28.88 -4.23
N HIS A 100 13.51 -29.69 -4.93
CA HIS A 100 14.48 -29.25 -5.95
C HIS A 100 14.59 -30.27 -7.09
N THR A 101 15.07 -29.85 -8.26
CA THR A 101 15.42 -30.74 -9.38
C THR A 101 16.88 -30.52 -9.81
N ASN A 102 17.55 -31.56 -10.29
CA ASN A 102 18.87 -31.44 -10.93
C ASN A 102 18.77 -31.44 -12.47
N VAL A 103 17.56 -31.35 -13.00
CA VAL A 103 17.23 -31.33 -14.43
C VAL A 103 16.27 -30.16 -14.65
N PRO A 104 16.79 -28.93 -14.84
CA PRO A 104 15.96 -27.79 -15.20
C PRO A 104 15.24 -28.03 -16.53
N SER A 105 13.94 -27.76 -16.57
CA SER A 105 13.14 -27.80 -17.80
C SER A 105 13.38 -26.55 -18.67
N ALA A 106 12.54 -26.35 -19.69
CA ALA A 106 12.49 -25.10 -20.44
C ALA A 106 11.22 -24.36 -20.06
N ILE A 107 11.34 -23.12 -19.57
CA ILE A 107 10.21 -22.36 -19.02
C ILE A 107 9.07 -22.21 -20.03
N GLY A 108 7.89 -22.65 -19.62
CA GLY A 108 6.61 -22.57 -20.32
C GLY A 108 5.65 -23.64 -19.80
N LEU A 109 4.48 -23.77 -20.41
CA LEU A 109 3.51 -24.83 -20.11
C LEU A 109 4.03 -26.20 -20.56
N ASP A 110 3.82 -27.19 -19.71
CA ASP A 110 4.20 -28.58 -19.82
C ASP A 110 3.05 -29.48 -20.35
N ALA A 111 3.27 -30.80 -20.32
CA ALA A 111 2.44 -31.78 -21.01
C ALA A 111 1.14 -32.15 -20.26
N GLY A 112 0.24 -31.19 -20.07
CA GLY A 112 -1.05 -31.39 -19.42
C GLY A 112 -1.81 -30.10 -19.17
N GLU A 113 -1.11 -28.97 -19.06
CA GLU A 113 -1.73 -27.68 -18.83
C GLU A 113 -2.33 -27.05 -20.08
N ALA A 114 -3.24 -26.10 -19.86
CA ALA A 114 -3.80 -25.25 -20.90
C ALA A 114 -3.55 -23.77 -20.60
N ALA A 115 -3.17 -23.02 -21.64
CA ALA A 115 -3.09 -21.56 -21.57
C ALA A 115 -4.47 -20.97 -21.22
N GLY A 116 -4.59 -20.42 -20.01
CA GLY A 116 -5.84 -19.88 -19.48
C GLY A 116 -6.57 -20.77 -18.46
N ASP A 117 -6.11 -21.99 -18.19
CA ASP A 117 -6.64 -22.85 -17.13
C ASP A 117 -5.63 -23.02 -15.97
N ARG A 118 -5.62 -22.02 -15.07
CA ARG A 118 -4.81 -22.00 -13.85
C ARG A 118 -5.06 -23.20 -12.91
N SER A 119 -6.13 -23.97 -13.08
CA SER A 119 -6.35 -25.16 -12.23
C SER A 119 -5.44 -26.34 -12.57
N THR A 120 -4.77 -26.29 -13.72
CA THR A 120 -3.77 -27.26 -14.15
C THR A 120 -2.35 -26.89 -13.78
N TRP A 121 -2.09 -25.62 -13.47
CA TRP A 121 -0.76 -25.08 -13.23
C TRP A 121 -0.30 -25.42 -11.82
N ASP A 122 0.87 -26.02 -11.68
CA ASP A 122 1.38 -26.51 -10.39
C ASP A 122 2.85 -26.13 -10.08
N ASP A 123 3.55 -25.50 -11.03
CA ASP A 123 4.88 -24.92 -10.87
C ASP A 123 4.93 -23.39 -11.13
N ILE A 124 6.13 -22.81 -11.20
CA ILE A 124 6.36 -21.38 -11.39
C ILE A 124 6.35 -20.98 -12.88
N ASP A 125 6.74 -21.88 -13.76
CA ASP A 125 6.97 -21.70 -15.20
C ASP A 125 5.66 -21.54 -15.96
N ASP A 126 4.63 -22.26 -15.51
CA ASP A 126 3.26 -22.21 -16.02
C ASP A 126 2.71 -20.79 -16.14
N TYR A 127 3.14 -19.92 -15.23
CA TYR A 127 2.73 -18.51 -15.18
C TYR A 127 3.46 -17.63 -16.20
N ASP A 128 4.43 -18.14 -16.97
CA ASP A 128 5.09 -17.35 -18.01
C ASP A 128 4.13 -16.97 -19.15
N GLY A 129 4.05 -15.67 -19.43
CA GLY A 129 3.14 -15.16 -20.45
C GLY A 129 1.66 -15.13 -20.02
N LEU A 130 1.33 -15.50 -18.77
CA LEU A 130 0.01 -15.26 -18.20
C LEU A 130 -0.36 -13.79 -18.43
N THR A 131 -1.54 -13.58 -19.02
CA THR A 131 -2.19 -12.28 -19.14
C THR A 131 -3.56 -12.39 -18.48
N ASP A 132 -3.69 -11.91 -17.25
CA ASP A 132 -4.92 -12.06 -16.46
C ASP A 132 -5.88 -10.88 -16.71
N ASN A 133 -6.90 -11.10 -17.53
CA ASN A 133 -7.88 -10.06 -17.87
C ASN A 133 -9.28 -10.67 -18.16
N PRO A 134 -10.31 -10.38 -17.33
CA PRO A 134 -10.25 -9.64 -16.07
C PRO A 134 -9.40 -10.37 -15.02
N MET A 135 -8.90 -9.67 -14.00
CA MET A 135 -8.16 -10.30 -12.89
C MET A 135 -8.97 -11.43 -12.20
N HIS A 136 -8.32 -12.53 -11.84
CA HIS A 136 -8.89 -13.60 -11.01
C HIS A 136 -8.08 -13.78 -9.71
N ASP A 137 -8.65 -14.53 -8.75
CA ASP A 137 -7.92 -15.05 -7.59
C ASP A 137 -7.20 -16.37 -7.92
N ALA A 138 -6.41 -16.86 -6.95
CA ALA A 138 -5.66 -18.11 -7.02
C ALA A 138 -6.52 -19.39 -7.17
N VAL A 139 -7.86 -19.26 -7.18
CA VAL A 139 -8.80 -20.37 -7.42
C VAL A 139 -9.56 -20.16 -8.74
N GLY A 140 -9.13 -19.20 -9.57
CA GLY A 140 -9.73 -18.88 -10.87
C GLY A 140 -11.04 -18.09 -10.79
N THR A 141 -11.41 -17.50 -9.65
CA THR A 141 -12.63 -16.68 -9.52
C THR A 141 -12.35 -15.23 -9.88
N THR A 142 -13.13 -14.65 -10.80
CA THR A 142 -12.94 -13.26 -11.23
C THR A 142 -13.11 -12.25 -10.08
N LEU A 143 -12.12 -11.38 -9.88
CA LEU A 143 -12.11 -10.39 -8.81
C LEU A 143 -13.06 -9.22 -9.09
N THR A 144 -14.16 -9.15 -8.33
CA THR A 144 -15.11 -8.04 -8.42
C THR A 144 -14.50 -6.72 -7.92
N GLY A 145 -14.80 -5.61 -8.60
CA GLY A 145 -14.36 -4.26 -8.19
C GLY A 145 -13.03 -3.79 -8.80
N PHE A 146 -12.33 -4.63 -9.55
CA PHE A 146 -11.06 -4.31 -10.23
C PHE A 146 -11.24 -4.16 -11.76
N ALA A 147 -12.37 -3.60 -12.20
CA ALA A 147 -12.64 -3.39 -13.62
C ALA A 147 -11.59 -2.46 -14.26
N GLY A 148 -10.99 -2.91 -15.37
CA GLY A 148 -9.90 -2.21 -16.05
C GLY A 148 -8.49 -2.52 -15.51
N PHE A 149 -8.37 -3.29 -14.43
CA PHE A 149 -7.10 -3.88 -14.01
C PHE A 149 -6.87 -5.19 -14.77
N TRP A 150 -5.61 -5.44 -15.14
CA TRP A 150 -5.15 -6.70 -15.71
C TRP A 150 -3.67 -6.92 -15.38
N SER A 151 -3.21 -8.16 -15.30
CA SER A 151 -1.80 -8.48 -15.06
C SER A 151 -1.11 -9.10 -16.26
N GLN A 152 0.21 -9.00 -16.27
CA GLN A 152 1.10 -9.77 -17.12
C GLN A 152 2.21 -10.36 -16.25
N THR A 153 2.45 -11.67 -16.37
CA THR A 153 3.55 -12.36 -15.70
C THR A 153 4.60 -12.81 -16.71
N ARG A 154 5.87 -12.76 -16.31
CA ARG A 154 7.01 -13.24 -17.07
C ARG A 154 7.98 -13.94 -16.12
N VAL A 155 8.46 -15.12 -16.50
CA VAL A 155 9.41 -15.94 -15.72
C VAL A 155 10.62 -16.24 -16.58
N ASP A 156 11.82 -15.79 -16.23
CA ASP A 156 13.06 -16.11 -16.98
C ASP A 156 14.14 -16.66 -16.04
N TYR A 157 15.05 -17.49 -16.55
CA TYR A 157 16.26 -17.84 -15.79
C TYR A 157 17.18 -16.61 -15.65
N VAL A 158 17.97 -16.55 -14.58
CA VAL A 158 18.99 -15.49 -14.35
C VAL A 158 20.41 -16.03 -14.28
N ALA A 159 21.38 -15.13 -14.42
CA ALA A 159 22.81 -15.39 -14.55
C ALA A 159 23.51 -15.81 -13.25
N SER A 160 22.89 -16.68 -12.44
CA SER A 160 23.40 -17.08 -11.11
C SER A 160 24.70 -17.89 -11.13
N ASP A 161 25.00 -18.56 -12.24
CA ASP A 161 26.16 -19.45 -12.43
C ASP A 161 27.32 -18.80 -13.22
N GLN A 162 27.15 -17.55 -13.65
CA GLN A 162 28.10 -16.83 -14.49
C GLN A 162 29.25 -16.21 -13.68
N ALA A 163 30.35 -15.85 -14.36
CA ALA A 163 31.55 -15.30 -13.73
C ALA A 163 31.35 -13.94 -13.01
N ALA A 164 30.23 -13.26 -13.29
CA ALA A 164 29.76 -12.07 -12.58
C ALA A 164 28.22 -12.18 -12.45
N PRO A 165 27.71 -12.87 -11.40
CA PRO A 165 26.31 -13.19 -11.32
C PRO A 165 25.47 -11.98 -10.92
N ASP A 166 24.43 -11.70 -11.70
CA ASP A 166 23.38 -10.76 -11.35
C ASP A 166 22.00 -11.46 -11.38
N PHE A 167 21.20 -11.22 -10.33
CA PHE A 167 19.87 -11.81 -10.18
C PHE A 167 18.78 -10.99 -10.88
N GLU A 168 19.18 -10.00 -11.69
CA GLU A 168 18.31 -9.04 -12.37
C GLU A 168 18.30 -9.23 -13.91
N THR A 169 19.34 -9.87 -14.47
CA THR A 169 19.46 -10.06 -15.93
C THR A 169 18.82 -11.39 -16.35
N ALA A 170 17.68 -11.29 -17.04
CA ALA A 170 17.02 -12.42 -17.68
C ALA A 170 17.90 -13.02 -18.80
N LEU A 171 18.30 -14.28 -18.64
CA LEU A 171 18.97 -15.09 -19.66
C LEU A 171 17.99 -15.75 -20.65
N GLY A 172 16.69 -15.72 -20.35
CA GLY A 172 15.62 -16.32 -21.16
C GLY A 172 15.23 -17.72 -20.72
N LYS A 173 14.41 -18.40 -21.55
CA LYS A 173 13.67 -19.62 -21.17
C LYS A 173 14.47 -20.91 -21.10
N GLY A 174 15.56 -21.00 -21.84
CA GLY A 174 16.33 -22.23 -22.03
C GLY A 174 17.74 -22.20 -21.42
N ALA A 175 18.01 -21.31 -20.46
CA ALA A 175 19.33 -21.21 -19.84
C ALA A 175 19.56 -22.31 -18.77
N GLY A 176 18.50 -22.74 -18.06
CA GLY A 176 18.56 -23.86 -17.11
C GLY A 176 19.44 -23.60 -15.89
N THR A 177 19.30 -22.45 -15.24
CA THR A 177 20.03 -22.11 -14.00
C THR A 177 19.17 -22.38 -12.76
N ASP A 178 19.79 -22.45 -11.57
CA ASP A 178 19.08 -22.72 -10.30
C ASP A 178 18.15 -21.58 -9.83
N PHE A 179 18.00 -20.49 -10.58
CA PHE A 179 17.23 -19.31 -10.16
C PHE A 179 16.32 -18.82 -11.30
N LYS A 180 15.01 -18.74 -10.99
CA LYS A 180 13.97 -18.17 -11.85
C LYS A 180 13.61 -16.77 -11.33
N LEU A 181 13.59 -15.78 -12.22
CA LEU A 181 13.19 -14.39 -12.01
C LEU A 181 11.76 -14.22 -12.46
N ILE A 182 10.87 -13.93 -11.52
CA ILE A 182 9.45 -13.67 -11.75
C ILE A 182 9.24 -12.15 -11.80
N ASN A 183 8.65 -11.68 -12.89
CA ASN A 183 8.19 -10.30 -13.05
C ASN A 183 6.66 -10.29 -13.20
N VAL A 184 5.96 -9.67 -12.25
CA VAL A 184 4.51 -9.48 -12.27
C VAL A 184 4.22 -8.00 -12.48
N THR A 185 3.61 -7.64 -13.61
CA THR A 185 3.17 -6.26 -13.89
C THR A 185 1.65 -6.18 -13.85
N VAL A 186 1.10 -5.37 -12.97
CA VAL A 186 -0.33 -5.04 -12.94
C VAL A 186 -0.55 -3.67 -13.56
N ASN A 187 -1.42 -3.62 -14.55
CA ASN A 187 -1.78 -2.43 -15.32
C ASN A 187 -3.21 -1.99 -14.95
N TRP A 188 -3.46 -0.69 -14.99
CA TRP A 188 -4.79 -0.07 -14.89
C TRP A 188 -4.89 1.09 -15.90
N PRO A 189 -6.05 1.73 -16.11
CA PRO A 189 -6.23 2.69 -17.22
C PRO A 189 -5.29 3.90 -17.21
N ASP A 190 -4.79 4.31 -16.04
CA ASP A 190 -3.92 5.48 -15.90
C ASP A 190 -2.42 5.13 -15.73
N GLY A 191 -2.05 3.88 -15.46
CA GLY A 191 -0.66 3.50 -15.15
C GLY A 191 -0.43 2.02 -14.88
N ASN A 192 0.75 1.68 -14.37
CA ASN A 192 1.11 0.31 -14.00
C ASN A 192 2.04 0.27 -12.77
N VAL A 193 2.20 -0.94 -12.22
CA VAL A 193 3.16 -1.28 -11.17
C VAL A 193 3.75 -2.65 -11.50
N SER A 194 5.05 -2.81 -11.30
CA SER A 194 5.75 -4.08 -11.49
C SER A 194 6.41 -4.51 -10.19
N LEU A 195 6.31 -5.80 -9.88
CA LEU A 195 7.04 -6.47 -8.82
C LEU A 195 7.96 -7.51 -9.42
N THR A 196 9.16 -7.59 -8.86
CA THR A 196 10.21 -8.54 -9.24
C THR A 196 10.52 -9.41 -8.03
N ALA A 197 10.59 -10.72 -8.24
CA ALA A 197 11.05 -11.68 -7.24
C ALA A 197 11.98 -12.71 -7.90
N VAL A 198 12.82 -13.35 -7.09
CA VAL A 198 13.73 -14.41 -7.54
C VAL A 198 13.50 -15.64 -6.66
N ARG A 199 13.17 -16.77 -7.28
CA ARG A 199 13.03 -18.06 -6.59
C ARG A 199 14.18 -18.98 -7.00
N GLY A 200 14.91 -19.46 -6.01
CA GLY A 200 15.94 -20.49 -6.19
C GLY A 200 15.40 -21.92 -6.04
N ASN A 201 16.12 -22.86 -6.64
CA ASN A 201 15.89 -24.31 -6.68
C ASN A 201 16.34 -25.00 -5.37
N PHE A 202 15.65 -24.71 -4.26
CA PHE A 202 15.93 -25.25 -2.92
C PHE A 202 14.74 -25.13 -1.95
#